data_AF-A0A962C276-F1
#
_entry.id   AF-A0A962C276-F1
#
_cell.length_a   1.000
_cell.length_b   1.000
_cell.length_c   1.000
_cell.angle_alpha   90.00
_cell.angle_beta   90.00
_cell.angle_gamma   90.00
#
_symmetry.space_group_name_H-M   'P 1'
#
loop_
_entity.id
_entity.type
_entity.pdbx_description
1 polymer ?
#
loop_
_entity_poly.entity_id
_entity_poly.type
_entity_poly.pdbx_seq_one_letter_code
_entity_poly.pdbx_strand_id
1 'polypeptide(L)'
;MTTFTSQLDEQGLWIGIAEERRGLLTRFRKRDRVDFDRLSREDKTLAIVLARLRGLDRDGEHHELTAEHVFLDHWLISRADDLTASVLGLPPRLSGIEFHAEMRGVIGNPSFALDWWWEAGGRQVALTRTGAVVDVGAGRMRLPDQIFDAIELSRAFDSGAPLEAHWRALADFRAALGDSDHDSPARPEGLLRKVAIVTCDRVGLALDPEDPTRFSPLPFVSHALAAGEQPSEASAA
;
A
#
# COMPACT_ATOMS: atom_id res chain seq x y z
N MET A 1 -4.04 25.09 7.11
CA MET A 1 -3.41 23.80 6.80
C MET A 1 -2.55 23.35 7.98
N THR A 2 -3.05 22.40 8.75
CA THR A 2 -2.31 21.72 9.82
C THR A 2 -1.15 20.97 9.19
N THR A 3 0.08 21.33 9.54
CA THR A 3 1.27 20.61 9.08
C THR A 3 1.48 19.41 9.99
N PHE A 4 1.80 18.25 9.41
CA PHE A 4 2.15 17.05 10.17
C PHE A 4 3.65 16.79 10.09
N THR A 5 4.20 16.23 11.16
CA THR A 5 5.54 15.64 11.19
C THR A 5 5.39 14.14 11.35
N SER A 6 6.15 13.36 10.59
CA SER A 6 6.08 11.90 10.67
C SER A 6 7.42 11.27 11.01
N GLN A 7 7.38 10.21 11.81
CA GLN A 7 8.53 9.39 12.18
C GLN A 7 8.19 7.91 11.98
N LEU A 8 9.00 7.22 11.19
CA LEU A 8 8.84 5.80 10.86
C LEU A 8 9.82 4.96 11.66
N ASP A 9 9.36 3.85 12.21
CA ASP A 9 10.18 2.85 12.89
C ASP A 9 9.69 1.41 12.58
N GLU A 10 10.21 0.44 13.34
CA GLU A 10 9.86 -0.98 13.18
C GLU A 10 8.40 -1.29 13.54
N GLN A 11 7.75 -0.48 14.38
CA GLN A 11 6.37 -0.67 14.81
C GLN A 11 5.39 -0.04 13.82
N GLY A 12 5.75 1.12 13.27
CA GLY A 12 4.88 1.81 12.33
C GLY A 12 5.28 3.26 12.10
N LEU A 13 4.27 4.10 11.87
CA LEU A 13 4.43 5.52 11.62
C LEU A 13 3.71 6.34 12.68
N TRP A 14 4.49 7.18 13.36
CA TRP A 14 4.02 8.20 14.29
C TRP A 14 3.81 9.51 13.53
N ILE A 15 2.63 10.09 13.67
CA ILE A 15 2.21 11.33 13.00
C ILE A 15 1.84 12.33 14.08
N GLY A 16 2.68 13.35 14.26
CA GLY A 16 2.44 14.45 15.18
C GLY A 16 1.93 15.70 14.45
N ILE A 17 1.21 16.55 15.18
CA ILE A 17 0.88 17.90 14.70
C ILE A 17 2.17 18.74 14.80
N ALA A 18 2.66 19.26 13.67
CA ALA A 18 3.81 20.15 13.68
C ALA A 18 3.48 21.37 14.55
N GLU A 19 4.39 21.73 15.46
CA GLU A 19 4.21 22.92 16.28
C GLU A 19 4.08 24.15 15.36
N GLU A 20 2.86 24.70 15.26
CA GLU A 20 2.71 26.08 14.83
C GLU A 20 3.57 26.92 15.78
N ARG A 21 4.41 27.82 15.25
CA ARG A 21 5.10 28.84 16.04
C ARG A 21 4.04 29.74 16.69
N ARG A 22 3.50 29.28 17.80
CA ARG A 22 2.46 29.95 18.58
C ARG A 22 3.11 31.14 19.27
N GLY A 23 2.92 32.32 18.72
CA GLY A 23 3.29 33.57 19.38
C GLY A 23 2.64 33.64 20.78
N LEU A 24 3.34 34.32 21.71
CA LEU A 24 3.02 34.44 23.14
C LEU A 24 1.56 34.86 23.46
N LEU A 25 0.82 35.38 22.48
CA LEU A 25 -0.56 35.87 22.59
C LEU A 25 -1.64 34.76 22.50
N THR A 26 -1.30 33.54 22.09
CA THR A 26 -2.30 32.45 21.90
C THR A 26 -2.66 31.69 23.17
N ARG A 27 -1.93 31.89 24.29
CA ARG A 27 -2.20 31.24 25.59
C ARG A 27 -3.55 31.64 26.23
N PHE A 28 -4.22 32.67 25.74
CA PHE A 28 -5.50 33.15 26.27
C PHE A 28 -6.72 32.77 25.42
N ARG A 29 -6.54 31.97 24.36
CA ARG A 29 -7.67 31.59 23.49
C ARG A 29 -8.47 30.44 24.11
N LYS A 30 -9.70 30.76 24.51
CA LYS A 30 -10.71 29.78 24.96
C LYS A 30 -10.93 28.74 23.85
N ARG A 31 -11.03 27.46 24.19
CA ARG A 31 -11.30 26.38 23.24
C ARG A 31 -12.65 26.68 22.57
N ASP A 32 -12.63 27.06 21.29
CA ASP A 32 -13.86 27.34 20.53
C ASP A 32 -14.74 26.08 20.54
N ARG A 33 -16.05 26.22 20.80
CA ARG A 33 -16.99 25.11 20.67
C ARG A 33 -16.98 24.71 19.19
N VAL A 34 -16.67 23.44 18.92
CA VAL A 34 -16.76 22.87 17.58
C VAL A 34 -18.22 22.96 17.13
N ASP A 35 -18.46 23.74 16.09
CA ASP A 35 -19.76 23.90 15.44
C ASP A 35 -19.76 23.06 14.15
N PHE A 36 -20.54 21.98 14.15
CA PHE A 36 -20.62 21.05 13.02
C PHE A 36 -21.18 21.71 11.75
N ASP A 37 -21.98 22.77 11.88
CA ASP A 37 -22.53 23.52 10.74
C ASP A 37 -21.49 24.45 10.10
N ARG A 38 -20.34 24.67 10.77
CA ARG A 38 -19.30 25.63 10.36
C ARG A 38 -17.91 25.01 10.19
N LEU A 39 -17.80 23.69 10.11
CA LEU A 39 -16.52 23.03 9.85
C LEU A 39 -15.91 23.51 8.53
N SER A 40 -14.62 23.83 8.56
CA SER A 40 -13.88 24.15 7.34
C SER A 40 -13.81 22.93 6.42
N ARG A 41 -13.53 23.14 5.13
CA ARG A 41 -13.34 22.03 4.18
C ARG A 41 -12.17 21.11 4.60
N GLU A 42 -11.15 21.69 5.21
CA GLU A 42 -9.98 20.98 5.73
C GLU A 42 -10.39 20.09 6.91
N ASP A 43 -11.16 20.62 7.87
CA ASP A 43 -11.64 19.83 9.03
C ASP A 43 -12.57 18.69 8.61
N LYS A 44 -13.44 18.93 7.61
CA LYS A 44 -14.31 17.89 7.04
C LYS A 44 -13.49 16.78 6.37
N THR A 45 -12.48 17.16 5.58
CA THR A 45 -11.59 16.20 4.92
C THR A 45 -10.84 15.37 5.96
N LEU A 46 -10.28 16.00 6.99
CA LEU A 46 -9.60 15.30 8.08
C LEU A 46 -10.55 14.35 8.82
N ALA A 47 -11.77 14.80 9.16
CA ALA A 47 -12.78 13.97 9.79
C ALA A 47 -13.14 12.73 8.95
N ILE A 48 -13.28 12.89 7.62
CA ILE A 48 -13.51 11.77 6.69
C ILE A 48 -12.35 10.79 6.72
N VAL A 49 -11.10 11.29 6.68
CA VAL A 49 -9.91 10.44 6.70
C VAL A 49 -9.79 9.68 8.02
N LEU A 50 -10.02 10.32 9.16
CA LEU A 50 -10.03 9.64 10.46
C LEU A 50 -11.15 8.60 10.56
N ALA A 51 -12.32 8.87 9.98
CA ALA A 51 -13.41 7.90 9.92
C ALA A 51 -13.05 6.69 9.02
N ARG A 52 -12.35 6.92 7.90
CA ARG A 52 -11.86 5.84 7.03
C ARG A 52 -10.84 4.96 7.73
N LEU A 53 -9.87 5.55 8.45
CA LEU A 53 -8.90 4.79 9.23
C LEU A 53 -9.58 3.86 10.24
N ARG A 54 -10.55 4.38 11.01
CA ARG A 54 -11.36 3.55 11.94
C ARG A 54 -12.21 2.51 11.23
N GLY A 55 -12.62 2.77 10.00
CA GLY A 55 -13.37 1.82 9.18
C GLY A 55 -12.50 0.65 8.71
N LEU A 56 -11.22 0.90 8.46
CA LEU A 56 -10.21 -0.11 8.12
C LEU A 56 -9.79 -0.93 9.34
N ASP A 57 -9.56 -0.26 10.47
CA ASP A 57 -9.21 -0.90 11.75
C ASP A 57 -10.42 -1.00 12.67
N ARG A 58 -11.28 -1.99 12.40
CA ARG A 58 -12.55 -2.18 13.13
C ARG A 58 -12.35 -2.62 14.57
N ASP A 59 -11.29 -3.37 14.83
CA ASP A 59 -11.00 -3.94 16.14
C ASP A 59 -10.14 -2.98 17.00
N GLY A 60 -9.56 -1.94 16.37
CA GLY A 60 -8.78 -0.91 17.05
C GLY A 60 -7.39 -1.37 17.45
N GLU A 61 -6.82 -2.33 16.72
CA GLU A 61 -5.53 -2.95 17.04
C GLU A 61 -4.36 -2.33 16.25
N HIS A 62 -4.66 -1.57 15.20
CA HIS A 62 -3.70 -1.10 14.21
C HIS A 62 -3.50 0.43 14.20
N HIS A 63 -4.29 1.17 14.97
CA HIS A 63 -4.08 2.61 15.19
C HIS A 63 -4.19 3.03 16.64
N GLU A 64 -3.40 4.05 17.00
CA GLU A 64 -3.63 4.86 18.19
C GLU A 64 -3.98 6.28 17.75
N LEU A 65 -5.03 6.86 18.32
CA LEU A 65 -5.42 8.24 18.07
C LEU A 65 -5.55 8.99 19.39
N THR A 66 -4.66 9.96 19.59
CA THR A 66 -4.71 10.88 20.73
C THR A 66 -4.99 12.30 20.25
N ALA A 67 -4.94 13.29 21.16
CA ALA A 67 -5.08 14.69 20.78
C ALA A 67 -3.81 15.25 20.11
N GLU A 68 -2.67 14.61 20.35
CA GLU A 68 -1.35 15.10 19.94
C GLU A 68 -0.75 14.30 18.77
N HIS A 69 -1.08 13.01 18.67
CA HIS A 69 -0.52 12.13 17.65
C HIS A 69 -1.51 11.09 17.12
N VAL A 70 -1.21 10.59 15.92
CA VAL A 70 -1.78 9.38 15.33
C VAL A 70 -0.64 8.39 15.16
N PHE A 71 -0.77 7.17 15.66
CA PHE A 71 0.09 6.05 15.31
C PHE A 71 -0.67 5.14 14.36
N LEU A 72 0.00 4.68 13.30
CA LEU A 72 -0.49 3.65 12.39
C LEU A 72 0.58 2.56 12.30
N ASP A 73 0.21 1.31 12.52
CA ASP A 73 1.14 0.20 12.28
C ASP A 73 1.35 -0.05 10.78
N HIS A 74 2.28 -0.95 10.45
CA HIS A 74 2.58 -1.28 9.06
C HIS A 74 1.39 -1.89 8.31
N TRP A 75 0.53 -2.65 8.99
CA TRP A 75 -0.66 -3.22 8.39
C TRP A 75 -1.60 -2.11 7.89
N LEU A 76 -1.88 -1.11 8.71
CA LEU A 76 -2.79 -0.01 8.36
C LEU A 76 -2.15 0.97 7.36
N ILE A 77 -0.83 1.19 7.42
CA ILE A 77 -0.09 1.97 6.43
C ILE A 77 -0.28 1.39 5.02
N SER A 78 -0.22 0.06 4.87
CA SER A 78 -0.37 -0.60 3.56
C SER A 78 -1.77 -0.45 2.94
N ARG A 79 -2.78 -0.33 3.81
CA ARG A 79 -4.21 -0.28 3.46
C ARG A 79 -4.75 1.14 3.32
N ALA A 80 -3.99 2.15 3.74
CA ALA A 80 -4.37 3.54 3.59
C ALA A 80 -4.53 3.91 2.10
N ASP A 81 -5.67 4.53 1.77
CA ASP A 81 -5.92 5.07 0.45
C ASP A 81 -5.09 6.35 0.19
N ASP A 82 -5.03 6.78 -1.07
CA ASP A 82 -4.17 7.91 -1.46
C ASP A 82 -4.63 9.25 -0.86
N LEU A 83 -5.93 9.40 -0.60
CA LEU A 83 -6.48 10.58 0.08
C LEU A 83 -6.00 10.62 1.54
N THR A 84 -6.12 9.50 2.25
CA THR A 84 -5.66 9.31 3.63
C THR A 84 -4.17 9.58 3.72
N ALA A 85 -3.40 9.00 2.79
CA ALA A 85 -1.97 9.23 2.70
C ALA A 85 -1.63 10.71 2.51
N SER A 86 -2.29 11.38 1.56
CA SER A 86 -2.05 12.80 1.29
C SER A 86 -2.42 13.71 2.46
N VAL A 87 -3.51 13.42 3.17
CA VAL A 87 -4.01 14.26 4.27
C VAL A 87 -3.15 14.10 5.52
N LEU A 88 -2.70 12.88 5.83
CA LEU A 88 -1.90 12.59 7.02
C LEU A 88 -0.39 12.67 6.79
N GLY A 89 0.05 12.90 5.55
CA GLY A 89 1.47 12.93 5.20
C GLY A 89 2.14 11.57 5.23
N LEU A 90 1.41 10.50 4.88
CA LEU A 90 1.99 9.17 4.66
C LEU A 90 2.81 9.17 3.35
N PRO A 91 3.80 8.27 3.21
CA PRO A 91 4.45 8.05 1.93
C PRO A 91 3.44 7.76 0.80
N PRO A 92 3.72 8.22 -0.44
CA PRO A 92 2.91 7.86 -1.60
C PRO A 92 2.97 6.35 -1.87
N ARG A 93 1.98 5.84 -2.60
CA ARG A 93 1.94 4.42 -3.00
C ARG A 93 3.18 4.08 -3.84
N LEU A 94 3.69 2.86 -3.70
CA LEU A 94 4.73 2.32 -4.56
C LEU A 94 4.31 2.48 -6.03
N SER A 95 5.23 2.97 -6.85
CA SER A 95 5.03 3.14 -8.29
C SER A 95 6.37 3.08 -9.02
N GLY A 96 6.37 2.63 -10.28
CA GLY A 96 7.58 2.52 -11.10
C GLY A 96 8.53 1.38 -10.71
N ILE A 97 8.10 0.49 -9.81
CA ILE A 97 8.80 -0.73 -9.44
C ILE A 97 7.80 -1.87 -9.46
N GLU A 98 8.21 -2.98 -10.04
CA GLU A 98 7.41 -4.19 -10.16
C GLU A 98 7.73 -5.13 -9.01
N PHE A 99 6.69 -5.69 -8.40
CA PHE A 99 6.83 -6.79 -7.47
C PHE A 99 6.71 -8.10 -8.21
N HIS A 100 7.71 -8.97 -8.09
CA HIS A 100 7.71 -10.30 -8.67
C HIS A 100 7.69 -11.33 -7.55
N ALA A 101 6.90 -12.38 -7.72
CA ALA A 101 6.85 -13.50 -6.80
C ALA A 101 6.79 -14.84 -7.54
N GLU A 102 7.44 -15.85 -6.98
CA GLU A 102 7.44 -17.21 -7.51
C GLU A 102 7.46 -18.23 -6.38
N MET A 103 7.02 -19.45 -6.69
CA MET A 103 7.26 -20.60 -5.83
C MET A 103 8.61 -21.22 -6.20
N ARG A 104 9.47 -21.45 -5.22
CA ARG A 104 10.71 -22.22 -5.39
C ARG A 104 10.58 -23.59 -4.70
N GLY A 105 11.26 -24.59 -5.27
CA GLY A 105 11.30 -25.93 -4.71
C GLY A 105 10.03 -26.74 -4.95
N VAL A 106 9.84 -27.79 -4.14
CA VAL A 106 8.73 -28.74 -4.30
C VAL A 106 7.91 -28.77 -3.01
N ILE A 107 6.58 -28.62 -3.14
CA ILE A 107 5.64 -28.72 -2.02
C ILE A 107 5.84 -30.05 -1.26
N GLY A 108 5.84 -29.99 0.08
CA GLY A 108 6.14 -31.12 0.96
C GLY A 108 7.62 -31.43 1.14
N ASN A 109 8.52 -30.66 0.52
CA ASN A 109 9.96 -30.76 0.74
C ASN A 109 10.47 -29.53 1.52
N PRO A 110 11.50 -29.67 2.37
CA PRO A 110 12.15 -28.54 3.05
C PRO A 110 12.75 -27.45 2.14
N SER A 111 12.84 -27.69 0.83
CA SER A 111 13.25 -26.70 -0.17
C SER A 111 12.11 -25.79 -0.66
N PHE A 112 10.86 -26.06 -0.27
CA PHE A 112 9.72 -25.22 -0.64
C PHE A 112 9.83 -23.83 -0.02
N ALA A 113 9.72 -22.81 -0.86
CA ALA A 113 9.70 -21.41 -0.44
C ALA A 113 8.80 -20.57 -1.34
N LEU A 114 8.29 -19.49 -0.77
CA LEU A 114 7.59 -18.41 -1.47
C LEU A 114 8.58 -17.27 -1.62
N ASP A 115 9.17 -17.14 -2.80
CA ASP A 115 10.21 -16.15 -3.08
C ASP A 115 9.61 -14.92 -3.78
N TRP A 116 10.28 -13.80 -3.60
CA TRP A 116 9.90 -12.54 -4.21
C TRP A 116 11.10 -11.62 -4.40
N TRP A 117 10.98 -10.70 -5.35
CA TRP A 117 11.97 -9.68 -5.63
C TRP A 117 11.34 -8.46 -6.29
N TRP A 118 12.11 -7.38 -6.39
CA TRP A 118 11.71 -6.16 -7.06
C TRP A 118 12.40 -6.07 -8.42
N GLU A 119 11.70 -5.63 -9.45
CA GLU A 119 12.30 -5.24 -10.73
C GLU A 119 12.00 -3.77 -11.05
N ALA A 120 12.98 -3.06 -11.61
CA ALA A 120 12.80 -1.72 -12.18
C ALA A 120 13.40 -1.70 -13.58
N GLY A 121 12.56 -1.46 -14.60
CA GLY A 121 12.98 -1.49 -16.00
C GLY A 121 13.56 -2.84 -16.43
N GLY A 122 12.94 -3.95 -15.98
CA GLY A 122 13.38 -5.32 -16.29
C GLY A 122 14.68 -5.78 -15.62
N ARG A 123 15.14 -5.06 -14.58
CA ARG A 123 16.32 -5.44 -13.80
C ARG A 123 15.95 -5.60 -12.34
N GLN A 124 16.41 -6.68 -11.73
CA GLN A 124 16.23 -6.89 -10.31
C GLN A 124 16.93 -5.78 -9.50
N VAL A 125 16.20 -5.20 -8.54
CA VAL A 125 16.69 -4.16 -7.64
C VAL A 125 16.51 -4.57 -6.18
N ALA A 126 17.39 -4.07 -5.31
CA ALA A 126 17.25 -4.22 -3.88
C ALA A 126 16.67 -2.93 -3.28
N LEU A 127 15.60 -3.07 -2.50
CA LEU A 127 14.99 -1.96 -1.77
C LEU A 127 15.17 -2.17 -0.27
N THR A 128 15.53 -1.10 0.45
CA THR A 128 15.49 -1.12 1.91
C THR A 128 14.04 -1.01 2.35
N ARG A 129 13.57 -1.96 3.16
CA ARG A 129 12.19 -2.03 3.63
C ARG A 129 12.12 -1.94 5.16
N THR A 130 11.24 -1.09 5.66
CA THR A 130 10.79 -1.07 7.05
C THR A 130 9.28 -1.30 7.05
N GLY A 131 8.87 -2.54 7.33
CA GLY A 131 7.47 -2.97 7.29
C GLY A 131 6.78 -2.65 5.95
N ALA A 132 5.73 -1.84 5.97
CA ALA A 132 4.98 -1.46 4.77
C ALA A 132 5.60 -0.30 3.99
N VAL A 133 6.79 0.18 4.34
CA VAL A 133 7.46 1.30 3.67
C VAL A 133 8.78 0.84 3.07
N VAL A 134 9.05 1.25 1.83
CA VAL A 134 10.30 1.01 1.12
C VAL A 134 11.00 2.34 0.80
N ASP A 135 12.33 2.36 0.92
CA ASP A 135 13.17 3.45 0.45
C ASP A 135 13.53 3.21 -1.02
N VAL A 136 13.09 4.13 -1.88
CA VAL A 136 13.30 4.11 -3.32
C VAL A 136 14.03 5.39 -3.72
N GLY A 137 15.36 5.43 -3.59
CA GLY A 137 16.28 6.50 -4.08
C GLY A 137 15.83 7.97 -3.93
N ALA A 138 14.81 8.38 -4.68
CA ALA A 138 14.06 9.63 -4.62
C ALA A 138 13.20 9.84 -3.34
N GLY A 139 12.89 8.81 -2.56
CA GLY A 139 12.12 8.97 -1.32
C GLY A 139 11.57 7.66 -0.76
N ARG A 140 10.65 7.78 0.20
CA ARG A 140 9.90 6.64 0.76
C ARG A 140 8.61 6.42 -0.02
N MET A 141 8.24 5.17 -0.20
CA MET A 141 6.94 4.77 -0.75
C MET A 141 6.31 3.68 0.13
N ARG A 142 4.99 3.64 0.20
CA ARG A 142 4.26 2.59 0.91
C ARG A 142 3.88 1.45 -0.03
N LEU A 143 4.00 0.24 0.45
CA LEU A 143 3.51 -0.97 -0.21
C LEU A 143 1.99 -0.98 -0.22
N PRO A 144 1.35 -1.41 -1.32
CA PRO A 144 -0.03 -1.88 -1.28
C PRO A 144 -0.19 -3.06 -0.32
N ASP A 145 -1.41 -3.27 0.15
CA ASP A 145 -1.80 -4.34 1.07
C ASP A 145 -1.48 -5.73 0.52
N GLN A 146 -1.72 -5.98 -0.78
CA GLN A 146 -1.43 -7.27 -1.41
C GLN A 146 0.06 -7.64 -1.31
N ILE A 147 0.92 -6.68 -1.61
CA ILE A 147 2.38 -6.87 -1.61
C ILE A 147 2.89 -7.00 -0.16
N PHE A 148 2.38 -6.17 0.75
CA PHE A 148 2.72 -6.26 2.16
C PHE A 148 2.36 -7.64 2.74
N ASP A 149 1.12 -8.08 2.55
CA ASP A 149 0.63 -9.36 3.07
C ASP A 149 1.41 -10.54 2.46
N ALA A 150 1.67 -10.54 1.15
CA ALA A 150 2.45 -11.58 0.49
C ALA A 150 3.87 -11.69 1.09
N ILE A 151 4.56 -10.57 1.29
CA ILE A 151 5.89 -10.55 1.89
C ILE A 151 5.84 -11.08 3.33
N GLU A 152 4.87 -10.67 4.14
CA GLU A 152 4.75 -11.15 5.52
C GLU A 152 4.43 -12.65 5.59
N LEU A 153 3.55 -13.16 4.71
CA LEU A 153 3.27 -14.60 4.58
C LEU A 153 4.53 -15.40 4.18
N SER A 154 5.29 -14.90 3.21
CA SER A 154 6.56 -15.51 2.79
C SER A 154 7.57 -15.56 3.94
N ARG A 155 7.71 -14.48 4.72
CA ARG A 155 8.65 -14.40 5.86
C ARG A 155 8.25 -15.26 7.04
N ALA A 156 6.95 -15.40 7.31
CA ALA A 156 6.43 -16.18 8.42
C ALA A 156 6.41 -17.69 8.14
N PHE A 157 6.56 -18.09 6.87
CA PHE A 157 6.46 -19.48 6.47
C PHE A 157 7.68 -20.31 6.91
N ASP A 158 7.42 -21.43 7.58
CA ASP A 158 8.42 -22.43 7.94
C ASP A 158 8.47 -23.55 6.88
N SER A 159 9.58 -23.60 6.13
CA SER A 159 9.82 -24.66 5.14
C SER A 159 9.89 -26.08 5.71
N GLY A 160 10.10 -26.23 7.02
CA GLY A 160 10.08 -27.52 7.72
C GLY A 160 8.68 -28.00 8.12
N ALA A 161 7.63 -27.23 7.83
CA ALA A 161 6.28 -27.55 8.22
C ALA A 161 5.71 -28.78 7.46
N PRO A 162 4.61 -29.38 7.94
CA PRO A 162 3.94 -30.48 7.24
C PRO A 162 3.41 -30.07 5.86
N LEU A 163 3.18 -31.06 4.99
CA LEU A 163 2.68 -30.89 3.63
C LEU A 163 1.41 -30.00 3.57
N GLU A 164 0.50 -30.16 4.52
CA GLU A 164 -0.74 -29.39 4.60
C GLU A 164 -0.47 -27.89 4.82
N ALA A 165 0.57 -27.55 5.59
CA ALA A 165 0.97 -26.18 5.83
C ALA A 165 1.58 -25.53 4.58
N HIS A 166 2.29 -26.30 3.75
CA HIS A 166 2.83 -25.81 2.48
C HIS A 166 1.70 -25.44 1.51
N TRP A 167 0.69 -26.29 1.40
CA TRP A 167 -0.50 -26.02 0.58
C TRP A 167 -1.27 -24.80 1.07
N ARG A 168 -1.46 -24.69 2.39
CA ARG A 168 -2.11 -23.52 3.00
C ARG A 168 -1.31 -22.24 2.73
N ALA A 169 0.00 -22.26 2.93
CA ALA A 169 0.86 -21.10 2.67
C ALA A 169 0.78 -20.65 1.21
N LEU A 170 0.79 -21.58 0.26
CA LEU A 170 0.63 -21.27 -1.16
C LEU A 170 -0.75 -20.66 -1.46
N ALA A 171 -1.83 -21.20 -0.89
CA ALA A 171 -3.18 -20.70 -1.07
C ALA A 171 -3.35 -19.28 -0.49
N ASP A 172 -2.88 -19.07 0.74
CA ASP A 172 -2.94 -17.77 1.42
C ASP A 172 -2.10 -16.72 0.66
N PHE A 173 -0.93 -17.10 0.16
CA PHE A 173 -0.07 -16.21 -0.64
C PHE A 173 -0.70 -15.82 -1.97
N ARG A 174 -1.34 -16.77 -2.68
CA ARG A 174 -2.09 -16.48 -3.92
C ARG A 174 -3.27 -15.55 -3.66
N ALA A 175 -4.02 -15.82 -2.59
CA ALA A 175 -5.14 -14.97 -2.18
C ALA A 175 -4.67 -13.55 -1.86
N ALA A 176 -3.55 -13.39 -1.15
CA ALA A 176 -2.97 -12.08 -0.86
C ALA A 176 -2.62 -11.29 -2.13
N LEU A 177 -2.13 -11.95 -3.19
CA LEU A 177 -1.82 -11.32 -4.48
C LEU A 177 -3.07 -11.03 -5.34
N GLY A 178 -4.27 -11.35 -4.85
CA GLY A 178 -5.52 -11.18 -5.60
C GLY A 178 -5.80 -12.29 -6.62
N ASP A 179 -4.95 -13.32 -6.70
CA ASP A 179 -5.14 -14.52 -7.53
C ASP A 179 -6.07 -15.51 -6.81
N SER A 180 -7.33 -15.11 -6.67
CA SER A 180 -8.37 -15.84 -5.96
C SER A 180 -9.37 -16.54 -6.89
N ASP A 181 -9.00 -16.76 -8.16
CA ASP A 181 -9.85 -17.46 -9.13
C ASP A 181 -10.24 -18.85 -8.61
N HIS A 182 -11.45 -18.93 -8.06
CA HIS A 182 -12.05 -20.15 -7.52
C HIS A 182 -12.39 -21.18 -8.60
N ASP A 183 -12.40 -20.78 -9.88
CA ASP A 183 -12.79 -21.62 -11.03
C ASP A 183 -11.62 -22.40 -11.65
N SER A 184 -10.38 -22.14 -11.22
CA SER A 184 -9.28 -23.06 -11.53
C SER A 184 -9.14 -24.01 -10.35
N PRO A 185 -9.64 -25.26 -10.44
CA PRO A 185 -9.43 -26.24 -9.38
C PRO A 185 -7.94 -26.24 -9.07
N ALA A 186 -7.58 -26.27 -7.78
CA ALA A 186 -6.23 -26.42 -7.28
C ALA A 186 -5.61 -27.71 -7.85
N ARG A 187 -5.26 -27.67 -9.13
CA ARG A 187 -4.58 -28.73 -9.85
C ARG A 187 -3.12 -28.60 -9.45
N PRO A 188 -2.40 -29.72 -9.29
CA PRO A 188 -0.95 -29.71 -9.08
C PRO A 188 -0.18 -28.92 -10.15
N GLU A 189 -0.78 -28.69 -11.33
CA GLU A 189 -0.22 -27.88 -12.41
C GLU A 189 -0.41 -26.34 -12.23
N GLY A 190 -1.17 -25.92 -11.22
CA GLY A 190 -1.47 -24.53 -10.82
C GLY A 190 -0.60 -24.02 -9.68
N LEU A 191 0.65 -24.49 -9.61
CA LEU A 191 1.73 -23.91 -8.81
C LEU A 191 1.83 -22.42 -9.12
N LEU A 192 2.36 -21.61 -8.19
CA LEU A 192 2.58 -20.19 -8.43
C LEU A 192 3.46 -20.03 -9.69
N ARG A 193 2.84 -19.77 -10.84
CA ARG A 193 3.53 -19.27 -12.03
C ARG A 193 4.04 -17.89 -11.63
N LYS A 194 5.24 -17.51 -12.10
CA LYS A 194 5.82 -16.19 -11.81
C LYS A 194 4.74 -15.10 -11.91
N VAL A 195 4.41 -14.47 -10.79
CA VAL A 195 3.44 -13.39 -10.69
C VAL A 195 4.21 -12.08 -10.75
N ALA A 196 3.75 -11.16 -11.57
CA ALA A 196 4.23 -9.78 -11.61
C ALA A 196 3.07 -8.84 -11.25
N ILE A 197 3.26 -8.01 -10.23
CA ILE A 197 2.35 -6.93 -9.86
C ILE A 197 2.99 -5.61 -10.26
N VAL A 198 2.34 -4.92 -11.19
CA VAL A 198 2.70 -3.56 -11.59
C VAL A 198 1.87 -2.58 -10.77
N THR A 199 2.53 -1.77 -9.94
CA THR A 199 1.86 -0.71 -9.17
C THR A 199 1.94 0.62 -9.92
N CYS A 200 0.79 1.27 -10.09
CA CYS A 200 0.64 2.55 -10.77
C CYS A 200 0.00 3.59 -9.85
N ASP A 201 0.24 4.88 -10.13
CA ASP A 201 -0.39 6.00 -9.42
C ASP A 201 -1.58 6.60 -10.20
N ARG A 202 -1.76 6.15 -11.44
CA ARG A 202 -2.82 6.57 -12.36
C ARG A 202 -3.26 5.41 -13.23
N VAL A 203 -4.53 5.43 -13.63
CA VAL A 203 -5.09 4.48 -14.60
C VAL A 203 -5.87 5.28 -15.64
N GLY A 204 -5.56 5.06 -16.92
CA GLY A 204 -6.40 5.48 -18.04
C GLY A 204 -7.24 4.31 -18.55
N LEU A 205 -8.06 4.59 -19.55
CA LEU A 205 -8.94 3.59 -20.18
C LEU A 205 -8.63 3.57 -21.68
N ALA A 206 -8.15 2.43 -22.17
CA ALA A 206 -8.15 2.13 -23.60
C ALA A 206 -9.57 1.69 -23.96
N LEU A 207 -10.21 2.39 -24.90
CA LEU A 207 -11.52 1.99 -25.42
C LEU A 207 -11.30 1.20 -26.71
N ASP A 208 -12.01 0.09 -26.85
CA ASP A 208 -12.00 -0.67 -28.10
C ASP A 208 -12.70 0.17 -29.20
N PRO A 209 -12.01 0.48 -30.32
CA PRO A 209 -12.58 1.29 -31.39
C PRO A 209 -13.75 0.61 -32.11
N GLU A 210 -13.86 -0.72 -32.04
CA GLU A 210 -14.93 -1.49 -32.66
C GLU A 210 -16.11 -1.76 -31.70
N ASP A 211 -15.86 -1.76 -30.39
CA ASP A 211 -16.88 -1.98 -29.36
C ASP A 211 -16.70 -1.01 -28.18
N PRO A 212 -17.44 0.13 -28.14
CA PRO A 212 -17.28 1.14 -27.09
C PRO A 212 -17.71 0.66 -25.69
N THR A 213 -18.25 -0.56 -25.57
CA THR A 213 -18.55 -1.18 -24.27
C THR A 213 -17.37 -1.97 -23.71
N ARG A 214 -16.33 -2.22 -24.52
CA ARG A 214 -15.09 -2.85 -24.10
C ARG A 214 -14.04 -1.81 -23.80
N PHE A 215 -13.38 -1.99 -22.66
CA PHE A 215 -12.27 -1.17 -22.25
C PHE A 215 -11.24 -1.98 -21.50
N SER A 216 -9.99 -1.56 -21.60
CA SER A 216 -8.87 -2.13 -20.84
C SER A 216 -8.23 -1.03 -19.99
N PRO A 217 -7.89 -1.31 -18.72
CA PRO A 217 -7.15 -0.37 -17.90
C PRO A 217 -5.73 -0.17 -18.47
N LEU A 218 -5.29 1.07 -18.53
CA LEU A 218 -3.91 1.45 -18.89
C LEU A 218 -3.23 1.99 -17.63
N PRO A 219 -2.31 1.25 -17.00
CA PRO A 219 -1.59 1.73 -15.83
C PRO A 219 -0.57 2.81 -16.22
N PHE A 220 -0.46 3.85 -15.40
CA PHE A 220 0.49 4.95 -15.60
C PHE A 220 1.25 5.26 -14.31
N VAL A 221 2.49 5.70 -14.49
CA VAL A 221 3.36 6.14 -13.41
C VAL A 221 3.67 7.61 -13.65
N SER A 222 3.19 8.50 -12.78
CA SER A 222 3.21 9.95 -13.02
C SER A 222 4.62 10.52 -13.16
N HIS A 223 5.63 9.92 -12.53
CA HIS A 223 7.02 10.35 -12.67
C HIS A 223 7.67 9.90 -13.99
N ALA A 224 7.08 8.94 -14.71
CA ALA A 224 7.54 8.50 -16.02
C ALA A 224 6.94 9.34 -17.16
N LEU A 225 5.86 10.08 -16.90
CA LEU A 225 5.24 11.01 -17.86
C LEU A 225 5.98 12.35 -17.84
N ALA A 226 6.39 12.86 -19.00
CA ALA A 226 7.03 14.17 -19.07
C ALA A 226 6.04 15.30 -18.70
N ALA A 227 6.54 16.40 -18.16
CA ALA A 227 5.70 17.54 -17.76
C ALA A 227 4.96 18.11 -18.99
N GLY A 228 3.62 17.98 -19.00
CA GLY A 228 2.76 18.44 -20.09
C GLY A 228 2.48 17.39 -21.19
N GLU A 229 3.05 16.19 -21.07
CA GLU A 229 2.73 15.07 -21.94
C GLU A 229 1.36 14.49 -21.56
N GLN A 230 0.50 14.28 -22.56
CA GLN A 230 -0.76 13.57 -22.34
C GLN A 230 -0.49 12.06 -22.29
N PRO A 231 -1.01 11.34 -21.28
CA PRO A 231 -0.91 9.89 -21.22
C PRO A 231 -1.47 9.26 -22.49
N SER A 232 -0.79 8.26 -23.03
CA SER A 232 -1.20 7.52 -24.22
C SER A 232 -0.94 6.02 -24.02
N GLU A 233 -1.51 5.16 -24.86
CA GLU A 233 -1.22 3.71 -24.81
C GLU A 233 0.29 3.40 -24.87
N ALA A 234 1.07 4.19 -25.61
CA ALA A 234 2.51 4.00 -25.75
C ALA A 234 3.31 4.35 -24.47
N SER A 235 2.71 5.09 -23.54
CA SER A 235 3.33 5.47 -22.27
C SER A 235 2.74 4.75 -21.05
N ALA A 236 1.91 3.73 -21.28
CA ALA A 236 1.42 2.85 -20.23
C ALA A 236 2.54 1.93 -19.71
N ALA A 237 2.47 1.60 -18.42
CA ALA A 237 3.44 0.78 -17.69
C ALA A 237 3.25 -0.73 -17.90
#